data_AF-A0A1Y1XUP6-F1
#
_entry.id   AF-A0A1Y1XUP6-F1
#
_cell.length_a   1.000
_cell.length_b   1.000
_cell.length_c   1.000
_cell.angle_alpha   90.00
_cell.angle_beta   90.00
_cell.angle_gamma   90.00
#
_symmetry.space_group_name_H-M   'P 1'
#
loop_
_entity.id
_entity.type
_entity.pdbx_description
1 polymer ?
#
loop_
_entity_poly.entity_id
_entity_poly.type
_entity_poly.pdbx_seq_one_letter_code
_entity_poly.pdbx_strand_id
1 'polypeptide(L)'
;MNVLLRTQAPRAFSLAKAAQANSRVSSALFHTTTSRWAQEDGKTIYGKDLTPSSPQLKKFSDRISVKLDDSELLLQSMTHKSFDHARVPTNERLEFVGEKVLNMYAAQHIFEKFADIDAQQYEDLLEQYIGKDALAQFGLDNGIEEVMRWKPASNQKDSKIGLNTVSAKAVSALVGAVFHAQGAKNAKEIIQKHLLAKNVELSQ
;
A
#
# COMPACT_ATOMS: atom_id res chain seq x y z
N MET A 1 24.03 48.51 47.17
CA MET A 1 24.37 49.55 46.17
C MET A 1 24.38 48.91 44.79
N ASN A 2 23.54 49.42 43.90
CA ASN A 2 23.43 49.09 42.47
C ASN A 2 24.78 49.21 41.75
N VAL A 3 25.01 48.38 40.73
CA VAL A 3 25.07 48.83 39.32
C VAL A 3 24.78 47.62 38.40
N LEU A 4 23.75 47.79 37.57
CA LEU A 4 23.39 46.93 36.44
C LEU A 4 24.41 47.10 35.32
N LEU A 5 24.90 45.99 34.75
CA LEU A 5 25.51 45.99 33.41
C LEU A 5 24.86 44.92 32.56
N ARG A 6 23.99 45.39 31.65
CA ARG A 6 23.49 44.66 30.47
C ARG A 6 24.68 44.33 29.58
N THR A 7 24.91 43.05 29.32
CA THR A 7 25.75 42.60 28.21
C THR A 7 24.90 41.82 27.22
N GLN A 8 24.92 42.30 25.98
CA GLN A 8 24.12 41.84 24.86
C GLN A 8 24.43 40.41 24.44
N ALA A 9 23.40 39.70 23.95
CA ALA A 9 23.50 38.36 23.39
C ALA A 9 24.34 38.34 22.09
N PRO A 10 25.16 37.30 21.86
CA PRO A 10 25.82 37.12 20.58
C PRO A 10 24.87 36.53 19.54
N ARG A 11 24.70 37.23 18.42
CA ARG A 11 24.15 36.69 17.17
C ARG A 11 25.14 35.67 16.62
N ALA A 12 24.80 34.38 16.68
CA ALA A 12 25.55 33.32 16.05
C ALA A 12 24.91 32.93 14.70
N PHE A 13 25.80 32.77 13.73
CA PHE A 13 25.60 32.54 12.31
C PHE A 13 24.70 31.35 11.96
N SER A 14 23.89 31.57 10.92
CA SER A 14 23.42 30.54 10.00
C SER A 14 24.62 29.75 9.44
N LEU A 15 24.60 28.41 9.57
CA LEU A 15 25.14 27.44 8.61
C LEU A 15 25.00 26.01 9.20
N ALA A 16 23.99 25.25 8.76
CA ALA A 16 24.04 23.79 8.68
C ALA A 16 22.81 23.26 7.92
N LYS A 17 22.85 23.41 6.61
CA LYS A 17 22.02 22.68 5.64
C LYS A 17 22.57 21.25 5.54
N ALA A 18 22.16 20.35 6.42
CA ALA A 18 22.46 18.91 6.31
C ALA A 18 21.63 18.07 7.27
N ALA A 19 20.42 17.68 6.85
CA ALA A 19 19.76 16.41 7.24
C ALA A 19 18.35 16.34 6.62
N GLN A 20 18.28 16.34 5.29
CA GLN A 20 17.07 15.89 4.59
C GLN A 20 17.51 15.11 3.34
N ALA A 21 18.26 14.04 3.60
CA ALA A 21 18.63 13.03 2.63
C ALA A 21 18.13 11.69 3.20
N ASN A 22 17.06 11.19 2.59
CA ASN A 22 16.42 9.86 2.67
C ASN A 22 14.89 10.10 2.69
N SER A 23 14.07 9.60 1.78
CA SER A 23 14.24 8.61 0.72
C SER A 23 13.22 8.92 -0.38
N ARG A 24 13.52 9.86 -1.27
CA ARG A 24 12.82 9.94 -2.56
C ARG A 24 13.63 9.12 -3.54
N VAL A 25 13.41 7.80 -3.53
CA VAL A 25 13.68 7.04 -4.75
C VAL A 25 12.73 7.62 -5.79
N SER A 26 13.31 8.33 -6.74
CA SER A 26 12.57 9.00 -7.81
C SER A 26 11.64 7.97 -8.47
N SER A 27 10.34 8.22 -8.41
CA SER A 27 9.31 7.47 -9.15
C SER A 27 9.61 7.40 -10.66
N ALA A 28 10.48 8.30 -11.14
CA ALA A 28 10.97 8.43 -12.51
C ALA A 28 11.72 7.21 -13.10
N LEU A 29 12.18 6.26 -12.28
CA LEU A 29 12.97 5.11 -12.76
C LEU A 29 12.15 3.83 -13.02
N PHE A 30 10.83 3.85 -12.82
CA PHE A 30 10.00 2.63 -12.90
C PHE A 30 9.05 2.57 -14.11
N HIS A 31 9.14 3.50 -15.06
CA HIS A 31 8.16 3.60 -16.16
C HIS A 31 8.39 2.67 -17.36
N THR A 32 9.29 1.67 -17.28
CA THR A 32 9.63 0.82 -18.44
C THR A 32 9.51 -0.68 -18.19
N THR A 33 8.55 -1.08 -17.35
CA THR A 33 7.95 -2.42 -17.53
C THR A 33 6.47 -2.21 -17.76
N THR A 34 6.09 -1.90 -19.00
CA THR A 34 4.69 -1.89 -19.43
C THR A 34 4.08 -3.22 -18.97
N SER A 35 3.13 -3.15 -18.04
CA SER A 35 2.35 -4.30 -17.58
C SER A 35 1.91 -5.07 -18.83
N ARG A 36 2.43 -6.29 -19.02
CA ARG A 36 2.11 -7.10 -20.21
C ARG A 36 0.63 -7.43 -20.14
N TRP A 37 -0.15 -6.75 -20.97
CA TRP A 37 -1.55 -7.07 -21.17
C TRP A 37 -1.71 -7.91 -22.44
N ALA A 38 -2.67 -8.82 -22.42
CA ALA A 38 -3.09 -9.59 -23.58
C ALA A 38 -4.48 -9.12 -24.04
N GLN A 39 -4.83 -9.44 -25.29
CA GLN A 39 -6.19 -9.30 -25.79
C GLN A 39 -6.85 -10.67 -25.81
N GLU A 40 -8.05 -10.77 -25.24
CA GLU A 40 -8.89 -11.96 -25.27
C GLU A 40 -10.33 -11.53 -25.48
N ASP A 41 -10.97 -12.05 -26.54
CA ASP A 41 -12.32 -11.68 -26.97
C ASP A 41 -12.52 -10.16 -27.11
N GLY A 42 -11.51 -9.46 -27.62
CA GLY A 42 -11.53 -8.00 -27.81
C GLY A 42 -11.42 -7.20 -26.51
N LYS A 43 -10.99 -7.81 -25.41
CA LYS A 43 -10.84 -7.16 -24.11
C LYS A 43 -9.40 -7.29 -23.59
N THR A 44 -8.93 -6.22 -22.96
CA THR A 44 -7.61 -6.15 -22.31
C THR A 44 -7.61 -6.99 -21.02
N ILE A 45 -6.63 -7.86 -20.84
CA ILE A 45 -6.41 -8.63 -19.61
C ILE A 45 -4.97 -8.44 -19.15
N TYR A 46 -4.78 -8.03 -17.90
CA TYR A 46 -3.47 -7.85 -17.28
C TYR A 46 -3.05 -9.08 -16.50
N GLY A 47 -1.75 -9.40 -16.53
CA GLY A 47 -1.15 -10.48 -15.74
C GLY A 47 -1.51 -11.89 -16.21
N LYS A 48 -1.90 -12.05 -17.48
CA LYS A 48 -2.33 -13.36 -18.03
C LYS A 48 -1.23 -14.43 -17.96
N ASP A 49 0.01 -14.02 -18.09
CA ASP A 49 1.21 -14.85 -18.06
C ASP A 49 1.81 -15.02 -16.65
N LEU A 50 1.17 -14.44 -15.61
CA LEU A 50 1.64 -14.57 -14.24
C LEU A 50 1.31 -15.96 -13.69
N THR A 51 2.36 -16.60 -13.21
CA THR A 51 2.36 -17.91 -12.55
C THR A 51 2.97 -17.74 -11.16
N PRO A 52 2.82 -18.71 -10.25
CA PRO A 52 3.37 -18.61 -8.89
C PRO A 52 4.89 -18.40 -8.88
N SER A 53 5.58 -18.96 -9.86
CA SER A 53 7.04 -18.85 -10.01
C SER A 53 7.50 -17.61 -10.79
N SER A 54 6.60 -16.70 -11.17
CA SER A 54 6.96 -15.52 -11.96
C SER A 54 7.93 -14.61 -11.19
N PRO A 55 9.10 -14.23 -11.79
CA PRO A 55 10.10 -13.41 -11.11
C PRO A 55 9.59 -12.05 -10.63
N GLN A 56 8.58 -11.49 -11.30
CA GLN A 56 7.95 -10.22 -10.94
C GLN A 56 7.26 -10.31 -9.58
N LEU A 57 6.55 -11.40 -9.28
CA LEU A 57 5.92 -11.63 -7.97
C LEU A 57 6.95 -11.67 -6.86
N LYS A 58 8.06 -12.40 -7.09
CA LYS A 58 9.16 -12.46 -6.12
C LYS A 58 9.79 -11.08 -5.90
N LYS A 59 10.07 -10.33 -6.97
CA LYS A 59 10.62 -8.97 -6.87
C LYS A 59 9.69 -8.01 -6.12
N PHE A 60 8.38 -8.11 -6.36
CA PHE A 60 7.38 -7.33 -5.65
C PHE A 60 7.38 -7.68 -4.15
N SER A 61 7.27 -8.97 -3.82
CA SER A 61 7.34 -9.50 -2.45
C SER A 61 8.59 -9.04 -1.70
N ASP A 62 9.77 -9.09 -2.35
CA ASP A 62 11.03 -8.61 -1.79
C ASP A 62 10.99 -7.08 -1.54
N ARG A 63 10.42 -6.29 -2.45
CA ARG A 63 10.31 -4.81 -2.34
C ARG A 63 9.50 -4.37 -1.13
N ILE A 64 8.39 -5.04 -0.87
CA ILE A 64 7.52 -4.75 0.27
C ILE A 64 7.89 -5.56 1.53
N SER A 65 9.02 -6.30 1.50
CA SER A 65 9.47 -7.13 2.62
C SER A 65 8.44 -8.17 3.10
N VAL A 66 7.56 -8.66 2.23
CA VAL A 66 6.55 -9.67 2.54
C VAL A 66 6.97 -10.99 1.92
N LYS A 67 7.43 -11.95 2.72
CA LYS A 67 7.84 -13.27 2.22
C LYS A 67 6.77 -14.30 2.53
N LEU A 68 5.99 -14.72 1.53
CA LEU A 68 5.08 -15.86 1.64
C LEU A 68 5.79 -17.09 1.07
N ASP A 69 5.88 -18.17 1.85
CA ASP A 69 6.47 -19.44 1.38
C ASP A 69 5.59 -20.08 0.29
N ASP A 70 4.28 -19.89 0.41
CA ASP A 70 3.30 -20.31 -0.58
C ASP A 70 3.17 -19.27 -1.70
N SER A 71 3.80 -19.56 -2.83
CA SER A 71 3.72 -18.72 -4.04
C SER A 71 2.33 -18.71 -4.68
N GLU A 72 1.52 -19.76 -4.49
CA GLU A 72 0.14 -19.80 -4.99
C GLU A 72 -0.73 -18.84 -4.19
N LEU A 73 -0.54 -18.78 -2.86
CA LEU A 73 -1.23 -17.82 -2.01
C LEU A 73 -0.87 -16.38 -2.37
N LEU A 74 0.41 -16.10 -2.66
CA LEU A 74 0.83 -14.78 -3.12
C LEU A 74 0.16 -14.42 -4.46
N LEU A 75 0.18 -15.32 -5.45
CA LEU A 75 -0.49 -15.12 -6.72
C LEU A 75 -2.00 -14.92 -6.55
N GLN A 76 -2.64 -15.74 -5.70
CA GLN A 76 -4.07 -15.64 -5.39
C GLN A 76 -4.41 -14.25 -4.84
N SER A 77 -3.61 -13.71 -3.91
CA SER A 77 -3.83 -12.37 -3.36
C SER A 77 -3.82 -11.26 -4.43
N MET A 78 -3.04 -11.46 -5.50
CA MET A 78 -2.94 -10.54 -6.64
C MET A 78 -3.97 -10.82 -7.75
N THR A 79 -4.93 -11.72 -7.53
CA THR A 79 -5.88 -12.16 -8.57
C THR A 79 -7.28 -11.65 -8.30
N HIS A 80 -7.68 -10.62 -9.04
CA HIS A 80 -9.02 -10.06 -8.96
C HIS A 80 -10.04 -10.95 -9.68
N LYS A 81 -11.29 -10.97 -9.18
CA LYS A 81 -12.39 -11.76 -9.76
C LYS A 81 -12.68 -11.49 -11.24
N SER A 82 -12.34 -10.30 -11.74
CA SER A 82 -12.55 -9.94 -13.14
C SER A 82 -11.58 -10.63 -14.11
N PHE A 83 -10.48 -11.21 -13.62
CA PHE A 83 -9.41 -11.77 -14.45
C PHE A 83 -9.89 -12.90 -15.37
N ASP A 84 -10.51 -13.93 -14.82
CA ASP A 84 -10.88 -15.14 -15.56
C ASP A 84 -12.28 -15.64 -15.19
N HIS A 85 -13.24 -14.72 -15.02
CA HIS A 85 -14.60 -15.04 -14.56
C HIS A 85 -14.62 -15.91 -13.28
N ALA A 86 -13.65 -15.68 -12.38
CA ALA A 86 -13.43 -16.46 -11.17
C ALA A 86 -13.24 -17.98 -11.37
N ARG A 87 -12.79 -18.43 -12.55
CA ARG A 87 -12.42 -19.85 -12.80
C ARG A 87 -11.16 -20.29 -12.05
N VAL A 88 -10.33 -19.32 -11.66
CA VAL A 88 -9.15 -19.51 -10.79
C VAL A 88 -9.44 -18.95 -9.39
N PRO A 89 -8.72 -19.41 -8.35
CA PRO A 89 -8.83 -18.83 -7.01
C PRO A 89 -8.63 -17.31 -7.04
N THR A 90 -9.63 -16.59 -6.52
CA THR A 90 -9.63 -15.12 -6.48
C THR A 90 -9.23 -14.62 -5.09
N ASN A 91 -8.92 -13.33 -5.03
CA ASN A 91 -8.51 -12.65 -3.82
C ASN A 91 -9.65 -12.25 -2.87
N GLU A 92 -10.93 -12.43 -3.23
CA GLU A 92 -12.08 -11.87 -2.48
C GLU A 92 -12.13 -12.33 -1.02
N ARG A 93 -11.83 -13.61 -0.75
CA ARG A 93 -11.81 -14.12 0.64
C ARG A 93 -10.66 -13.54 1.45
N LEU A 94 -9.49 -13.40 0.82
CA LEU A 94 -8.30 -12.81 1.44
C LEU A 94 -8.51 -11.31 1.67
N GLU A 95 -9.11 -10.60 0.70
CA GLU A 95 -9.49 -9.19 0.80
C GLU A 95 -10.38 -8.98 2.02
N PHE A 96 -11.44 -9.77 2.16
CA PHE A 96 -12.37 -9.67 3.27
C PHE A 96 -11.67 -9.81 4.63
N VAL A 97 -10.81 -10.82 4.78
CA VAL A 97 -10.03 -11.02 6.01
C VAL A 97 -9.08 -9.85 6.24
N GLY A 98 -8.33 -9.46 5.21
CA GLY A 98 -7.35 -8.39 5.28
C GLY A 98 -7.95 -7.04 5.62
N GLU A 99 -9.15 -6.72 5.11
CA GLU A 99 -9.87 -5.50 5.45
C GLU A 99 -10.18 -5.43 6.95
N LYS A 100 -10.60 -6.55 7.57
CA LYS A 100 -10.88 -6.57 9.02
C LYS A 100 -9.60 -6.46 9.85
N VAL A 101 -8.52 -7.10 9.41
CA VAL A 101 -7.20 -7.00 10.04
C VAL A 101 -6.65 -5.57 9.95
N LEU A 102 -6.78 -4.93 8.78
CA LEU A 102 -6.40 -3.52 8.57
C LEU A 102 -7.17 -2.59 9.50
N ASN A 103 -8.50 -2.70 9.52
CA ASN A 103 -9.34 -1.89 10.40
C ASN A 103 -8.96 -2.06 11.86
N MET A 104 -8.77 -3.29 12.33
CA MET A 104 -8.40 -3.56 13.73
C MET A 104 -7.08 -2.87 14.11
N TYR A 105 -6.04 -3.01 13.30
CA TYR A 105 -4.73 -2.45 13.63
C TYR A 105 -4.62 -0.94 13.37
N ALA A 106 -5.31 -0.42 12.36
CA ALA A 106 -5.41 1.02 12.14
C ALA A 106 -6.17 1.69 13.28
N ALA A 107 -7.30 1.11 13.70
CA ALA A 107 -8.08 1.57 14.83
C ALA A 107 -7.24 1.60 16.12
N GLN A 108 -6.54 0.50 16.41
CA GLN A 108 -5.61 0.44 17.55
C GLN A 108 -4.56 1.57 17.47
N HIS A 109 -3.94 1.76 16.30
CA HIS A 109 -2.89 2.77 16.12
C HIS A 109 -3.42 4.20 16.31
N ILE A 110 -4.59 4.51 15.76
CA ILE A 110 -5.22 5.83 15.89
C ILE A 110 -5.55 6.09 17.36
N PHE A 111 -6.16 5.11 18.05
CA PHE A 111 -6.51 5.22 19.46
C PHE A 111 -5.30 5.45 20.37
N GLU A 112 -4.17 4.80 20.08
CA GLU A 112 -2.92 4.99 20.83
C GLU A 112 -2.25 6.34 20.54
N LYS A 113 -2.40 6.88 19.34
CA LYS A 113 -1.71 8.09 18.87
C LYS A 113 -2.49 9.38 19.13
N PHE A 114 -3.82 9.33 19.12
CA PHE A 114 -4.69 10.49 19.23
C PHE A 114 -5.68 10.29 20.40
N ALA A 115 -5.41 10.98 21.52
CA ALA A 115 -6.14 10.77 22.77
C ALA A 115 -7.48 11.52 22.87
N ASP A 116 -7.71 12.54 22.05
CA ASP A 116 -8.86 13.45 22.15
C ASP A 116 -9.36 13.82 20.75
N ILE A 117 -9.93 12.84 20.06
CA ILE A 117 -10.56 13.00 18.74
C ILE A 117 -11.97 12.44 18.78
N ASP A 118 -12.88 13.07 18.04
CA ASP A 118 -14.25 12.59 17.91
C ASP A 118 -14.37 11.43 16.91
N ALA A 119 -15.58 10.87 16.79
CA ALA A 119 -15.85 9.75 15.90
C ALA A 119 -15.62 10.08 14.41
N GLN A 120 -15.94 11.30 13.98
CA GLN A 120 -15.75 11.71 12.59
C GLN A 120 -14.26 11.83 12.25
N GLN A 121 -13.49 12.47 13.13
CA GLN A 121 -12.03 12.56 13.00
C GLN A 121 -11.37 11.18 12.99
N TYR A 122 -11.92 10.23 13.76
CA TYR A 122 -11.45 8.85 13.76
C TYR A 122 -11.69 8.16 12.41
N GLU A 123 -12.89 8.30 11.85
CA GLU A 123 -13.22 7.77 10.52
C GLU A 123 -12.38 8.42 9.41
N ASP A 124 -12.16 9.74 9.47
CA ASP A 124 -11.31 10.47 8.54
C ASP A 124 -9.86 9.95 8.59
N LEU A 125 -9.33 9.70 9.79
CA LEU A 125 -7.99 9.12 9.95
C LEU A 125 -7.93 7.68 9.41
N LEU A 126 -8.96 6.86 9.64
CA LEU A 126 -9.03 5.52 9.06
C LEU A 126 -8.98 5.59 7.53
N GLU A 127 -9.78 6.44 6.90
CA GLU A 127 -9.77 6.61 5.44
C GLU A 127 -8.41 7.11 4.95
N GLN A 128 -7.77 8.04 5.67
CA GLN A 128 -6.44 8.52 5.32
C GLN A 128 -5.36 7.43 5.42
N TYR A 129 -5.43 6.52 6.40
CA TYR A 129 -4.44 5.44 6.56
C TYR A 129 -4.70 4.25 5.63
N ILE A 130 -5.93 3.75 5.63
CA ILE A 130 -6.31 2.45 5.03
C ILE A 130 -7.50 2.55 4.07
N GLY A 131 -7.94 3.76 3.74
CA GLY A 131 -8.96 3.99 2.73
C GLY A 131 -8.52 3.52 1.35
N LYS A 132 -9.50 3.43 0.44
CA LYS A 132 -9.28 2.87 -0.91
C LYS A 132 -8.14 3.60 -1.63
N ASP A 133 -8.13 4.92 -1.57
CA ASP A 133 -7.14 5.73 -2.28
C ASP A 133 -5.75 5.60 -1.64
N ALA A 134 -5.67 5.50 -0.31
CA ALA A 134 -4.43 5.26 0.41
C ALA A 134 -3.81 3.89 0.07
N LEU A 135 -4.62 2.82 0.08
CA LEU A 135 -4.16 1.48 -0.26
C LEU A 135 -3.82 1.35 -1.74
N ALA A 136 -4.61 1.95 -2.63
CA ALA A 136 -4.32 1.98 -4.06
C ALA A 136 -2.98 2.67 -4.32
N GLN A 137 -2.77 3.85 -3.73
CA GLN A 137 -1.54 4.61 -3.88
C GLN A 137 -0.34 3.81 -3.38
N PHE A 138 -0.44 3.20 -2.18
CA PHE A 138 0.60 2.33 -1.66
C PHE A 138 0.95 1.19 -2.63
N GLY A 139 -0.06 0.51 -3.17
CA GLY A 139 0.15 -0.56 -4.15
C GLY A 139 0.86 -0.06 -5.40
N LEU A 140 0.39 1.05 -5.98
CA LEU A 140 0.95 1.64 -7.21
C LEU A 140 2.39 2.11 -7.01
N ASP A 141 2.69 2.79 -5.89
CA ASP A 141 4.06 3.22 -5.53
C ASP A 141 5.03 2.04 -5.41
N ASN A 142 4.50 0.85 -5.10
CA ASN A 142 5.27 -0.38 -4.98
C ASN A 142 5.19 -1.28 -6.22
N GLY A 143 4.62 -0.81 -7.33
CA GLY A 143 4.57 -1.53 -8.61
C GLY A 143 3.60 -2.71 -8.64
N ILE A 144 2.52 -2.65 -7.86
CA ILE A 144 1.51 -3.73 -7.81
C ILE A 144 0.89 -4.02 -9.19
N GLU A 145 0.86 -3.03 -10.09
CA GLU A 145 0.35 -3.16 -11.45
C GLU A 145 1.11 -4.17 -12.31
N GLU A 146 2.35 -4.48 -11.97
CA GLU A 146 3.17 -5.49 -12.68
C GLU A 146 2.82 -6.93 -12.28
N VAL A 147 2.14 -7.10 -11.14
CA VAL A 147 1.89 -8.41 -10.52
C VAL A 147 0.41 -8.74 -10.32
N MET A 148 -0.49 -7.82 -10.67
CA MET A 148 -1.93 -8.05 -10.60
C MET A 148 -2.48 -8.76 -11.83
N ARG A 149 -3.36 -9.73 -11.57
CA ARG A 149 -4.20 -10.38 -12.57
C ARG A 149 -5.60 -9.78 -12.53
N TRP A 150 -5.96 -9.03 -13.57
CA TRP A 150 -7.27 -8.38 -13.63
C TRP A 150 -7.68 -7.96 -15.04
N LYS A 151 -8.96 -7.65 -15.18
CA LYS A 151 -9.58 -7.11 -16.38
C LYS A 151 -10.22 -5.76 -16.09
N PRO A 152 -9.96 -4.70 -16.88
CA PRO A 152 -10.61 -3.41 -16.72
C PRO A 152 -12.12 -3.50 -16.92
N ALA A 153 -12.84 -2.56 -16.32
CA ALA A 153 -14.29 -2.44 -16.53
C ALA A 153 -14.62 -1.96 -17.95
N SER A 154 -13.69 -1.27 -18.62
CA SER A 154 -13.83 -0.81 -20.00
C SER A 154 -13.20 -1.77 -20.99
N ASN A 155 -13.83 -1.90 -22.16
CA ASN A 155 -13.29 -2.67 -23.29
C ASN A 155 -12.26 -1.89 -24.11
N GLN A 156 -11.96 -0.64 -23.74
CA GLN A 156 -10.92 0.12 -24.41
C GLN A 156 -9.56 -0.56 -24.22
N LYS A 157 -8.76 -0.52 -25.28
CA LYS A 157 -7.39 -1.01 -25.27
C LYS A 157 -6.58 -0.26 -24.21
N ASP A 158 -5.80 -1.00 -23.42
CA ASP A 158 -4.93 -0.45 -22.37
C ASP A 158 -5.69 0.39 -21.30
N SER A 159 -6.99 0.13 -21.13
CA SER A 159 -7.77 0.85 -20.12
C SER A 159 -7.22 0.56 -18.71
N LYS A 160 -7.17 1.61 -17.90
CA LYS A 160 -6.86 1.55 -16.47
C LYS A 160 -8.09 1.83 -15.60
N ILE A 161 -9.30 1.82 -16.19
CA ILE A 161 -10.55 2.04 -15.45
C ILE A 161 -10.74 0.90 -14.44
N GLY A 162 -10.78 1.28 -13.16
CA GLY A 162 -10.86 0.35 -12.03
C GLY A 162 -9.50 -0.01 -11.40
N LEU A 163 -8.38 0.50 -11.92
CA LEU A 163 -7.04 0.19 -11.42
C LEU A 163 -6.94 0.46 -9.91
N ASN A 164 -7.30 1.66 -9.44
CA ASN A 164 -7.21 1.98 -8.01
C ASN A 164 -8.03 1.03 -7.15
N THR A 165 -9.27 0.72 -7.55
CA THR A 165 -10.12 -0.22 -6.84
C THR A 165 -9.48 -1.60 -6.76
N VAL A 166 -8.92 -2.10 -7.86
CA VAL A 166 -8.28 -3.42 -7.91
C VAL A 166 -6.97 -3.43 -7.10
N SER A 167 -6.16 -2.38 -7.19
CA SER A 167 -4.95 -2.20 -6.39
C SER A 167 -5.25 -2.21 -4.90
N ALA A 168 -6.24 -1.43 -4.45
CA ALA A 168 -6.63 -1.39 -3.04
C ALA A 168 -7.08 -2.78 -2.54
N LYS A 169 -7.91 -3.48 -3.31
CA LYS A 169 -8.36 -4.85 -3.00
C LYS A 169 -7.21 -5.84 -2.93
N ALA A 170 -6.25 -5.74 -3.85
CA ALA A 170 -5.06 -6.60 -3.86
C ALA A 170 -4.15 -6.34 -2.65
N VAL A 171 -3.98 -5.09 -2.23
CA VAL A 171 -3.23 -4.75 -1.00
C VAL A 171 -3.94 -5.32 0.23
N SER A 172 -5.26 -5.14 0.36
CA SER A 172 -6.03 -5.76 1.44
C SER A 172 -5.90 -7.28 1.42
N ALA A 173 -6.02 -7.91 0.26
CA ALA A 173 -5.87 -9.35 0.12
C ALA A 173 -4.47 -9.85 0.49
N LEU A 174 -3.42 -9.08 0.18
CA LEU A 174 -2.07 -9.42 0.59
C LEU A 174 -1.92 -9.41 2.12
N VAL A 175 -2.52 -8.43 2.80
CA VAL A 175 -2.58 -8.41 4.26
C VAL A 175 -3.31 -9.65 4.79
N GLY A 176 -4.44 -10.01 4.16
CA GLY A 176 -5.17 -11.24 4.48
C GLY A 176 -4.35 -12.51 4.28
N ALA A 177 -3.56 -12.58 3.20
CA ALA A 177 -2.66 -13.70 2.92
C ALA A 177 -1.55 -13.83 3.98
N VAL A 178 -0.94 -12.72 4.38
CA VAL A 178 0.06 -12.69 5.46
C VAL A 178 -0.57 -13.12 6.78
N PHE A 179 -1.74 -12.59 7.12
CA PHE A 179 -2.45 -12.98 8.33
C PHE A 179 -2.78 -14.47 8.34
N HIS A 180 -3.23 -15.01 7.20
CA HIS A 180 -3.54 -16.42 7.05
C HIS A 180 -2.30 -17.32 7.20
N ALA A 181 -1.21 -17.00 6.51
CA ALA A 181 -0.02 -17.85 6.46
C ALA A 181 0.91 -17.69 7.67
N GLN A 182 0.95 -16.49 8.28
CA GLN A 182 1.96 -16.13 9.29
C GLN A 182 1.36 -15.60 10.60
N GLY A 183 0.04 -15.45 10.66
CA GLY A 183 -0.67 -15.03 11.85
C GLY A 183 -0.66 -13.52 12.11
N ALA A 184 -1.34 -13.17 13.21
CA ALA A 184 -1.65 -11.79 13.59
C ALA A 184 -0.41 -10.90 13.79
N LYS A 185 0.64 -11.44 14.42
CA LYS A 185 1.86 -10.68 14.75
C LYS A 185 2.54 -10.15 13.49
N ASN A 186 2.81 -11.01 12.51
CA ASN A 186 3.50 -10.61 11.28
C ASN A 186 2.63 -9.66 10.43
N ALA A 187 1.32 -9.88 10.39
CA ALA A 187 0.39 -8.95 9.75
C ALA A 187 0.45 -7.56 10.38
N LYS A 188 0.46 -7.46 11.72
CA LYS A 188 0.60 -6.19 12.44
C LYS A 188 1.89 -5.46 12.07
N GLU A 189 3.02 -6.17 12.09
CA GLU A 189 4.34 -5.59 11.78
C GLU A 189 4.39 -5.01 10.36
N ILE A 190 3.83 -5.71 9.37
CA ILE A 190 3.77 -5.24 7.99
C ILE A 190 2.87 -4.00 7.88
N ILE A 191 1.68 -4.01 8.48
CA ILE A 191 0.75 -2.88 8.45
C ILE A 191 1.38 -1.64 9.08
N GLN A 192 2.00 -1.80 10.25
CA GLN A 192 2.66 -0.70 10.96
C GLN A 192 3.81 -0.11 10.15
N LYS A 193 4.67 -0.97 9.58
CA LYS A 193 5.83 -0.55 8.81
C LYS A 193 5.47 0.16 7.50
N HIS A 194 4.43 -0.30 6.81
CA HIS A 194 4.18 0.11 5.43
C HIS A 194 2.99 1.06 5.26
N LEU A 195 1.96 0.94 6.09
CA LEU A 195 0.71 1.69 5.91
C LEU A 195 0.53 2.79 6.97
N LEU A 196 0.98 2.54 8.20
CA LEU A 196 0.77 3.43 9.35
C LEU A 196 1.99 4.30 9.68
N ALA A 197 3.13 4.09 9.01
CA ALA A 197 4.36 4.85 9.25
C ALA A 197 4.29 6.31 8.74
N LYS A 198 3.29 6.65 7.93
CA LYS A 198 3.10 8.01 7.41
C LYS A 198 2.53 8.94 8.47
N ASN A 199 2.93 10.22 8.41
CA ASN A 199 2.30 11.26 9.21
C ASN A 199 1.00 11.67 8.52
N VAL A 200 -0.08 11.69 9.29
CA VAL A 200 -1.42 12.05 8.86
C VAL A 200 -1.88 13.18 9.74
N GLU A 201 -2.55 14.17 9.14
CA GLU A 201 -3.07 15.35 9.83
C GLU A 201 -4.58 15.20 10.05
N LEU A 202 -5.07 15.81 11.12
CA LEU A 202 -6.51 15.90 11.37
C LEU A 202 -7.12 16.89 10.37
N SER A 203 -8.21 16.48 9.73
CA SER A 203 -9.09 17.39 9.00
C SER A 203 -9.56 18.49 9.97
N GLN A 204 -9.48 19.75 9.51
CA GLN A 204 -10.03 20.90 10.25
C GLN A 204 -11.53 21.02 10.06
#